data_AF-A0A0M8V7H8-F1
#
_entry.id   AF-A0A0M8V7H8-F1
#
_cell.length_a   1.000
_cell.length_b   1.000
_cell.length_c   1.000
_cell.angle_alpha   90.00
_cell.angle_beta   90.00
_cell.angle_gamma   90.00
#
_symmetry.space_group_name_H-M   'P 1'
#
loop_
_entity.id
_entity.type
_entity.pdbx_description
1 polymer ?
#
loop_
_entity_poly.entity_id
_entity_poly.type
_entity_poly.pdbx_seq_one_letter_code
_entity_poly.pdbx_strand_id
1 'polypeptide(L)'
;LRDALALCGCTGLPDLDRSQVGYRVTGASGDLCTPALPWGAMDVAPCLTSAQTTRDPAGFTIRYAALDDLIRMRRALGRPKDQRRADELAR
;
A
#
# COMPACT_ATOMS: atom_id res chain seq x y z
N LEU A 1 8.67 -8.17 20.74
CA LEU A 1 8.66 -6.75 20.28
C LEU A 1 9.54 -5.88 21.16
N ARG A 2 9.28 -5.80 22.48
CA ARG A 2 10.13 -5.05 23.43
C ARG A 2 11.61 -5.45 23.35
N ASP A 3 11.91 -6.75 23.36
CA ASP A 3 13.30 -7.25 23.25
C ASP A 3 13.96 -6.88 21.92
N ALA A 4 13.20 -6.91 20.82
CA ALA A 4 13.69 -6.50 19.50
C ALA A 4 14.00 -4.99 19.47
N LEU A 5 13.15 -4.14 20.09
CA LEU A 5 13.39 -2.70 20.18
C LEU A 5 14.61 -2.38 21.04
N ALA A 6 14.82 -3.12 22.14
CA ALA A 6 16.00 -2.99 23.00
C ALA A 6 17.29 -3.37 22.24
N LEU A 7 17.26 -4.47 21.49
CA LEU A 7 18.39 -4.91 20.64
C LEU A 7 18.73 -3.90 19.54
N CYS A 8 17.76 -3.12 19.06
CA CYS A 8 17.97 -2.05 18.09
C CYS A 8 18.46 -0.72 18.73
N GLY A 9 18.72 -0.69 20.03
CA GLY A 9 19.23 0.50 20.71
C GLY A 9 18.18 1.57 21.02
N CYS A 10 16.88 1.23 21.00
CA CYS A 10 15.85 2.16 21.47
C CYS A 10 16.00 2.39 22.98
N THR A 11 16.45 3.59 23.36
CA THR A 11 16.66 3.99 24.76
C THR A 11 15.38 4.46 25.47
N GLY A 12 14.35 4.82 24.71
CA GLY A 12 13.00 5.05 25.18
C GLY A 12 12.05 4.08 24.50
N LEU A 13 11.59 3.06 25.21
CA LEU A 13 10.57 2.17 24.67
C LEU A 13 9.28 2.97 24.48
N PRO A 14 8.65 2.93 23.30
CA PRO A 14 7.34 3.54 23.12
C PRO A 14 6.35 2.90 24.08
N ASP A 15 5.35 3.66 24.51
CA ASP A 15 4.23 3.11 25.27
C ASP A 15 3.45 2.14 24.38
N LEU A 16 3.76 0.84 24.52
CA LEU A 16 3.14 -0.25 23.79
C LEU A 16 1.79 -0.66 24.40
N ASP A 17 1.50 -0.20 25.62
CA ASP A 17 0.25 -0.49 26.32
C ASP A 17 -0.80 0.61 26.04
N ARG A 18 -0.39 1.72 25.43
CA ARG A 18 -1.30 2.72 24.86
C ARG A 18 -2.28 2.05 23.91
N SER A 19 -3.56 2.08 24.28
CA SER A 19 -4.64 1.63 23.40
C SER A 19 -4.53 2.37 22.06
N GLN A 20 -4.35 1.61 20.98
CA GLN A 20 -4.45 2.18 19.65
C GLN A 20 -5.86 2.76 19.48
N VAL A 21 -5.94 4.04 19.16
CA VAL A 21 -7.20 4.66 18.77
C VAL A 21 -7.55 4.12 17.40
N GLY A 22 -8.73 3.51 17.28
CA GLY A 22 -9.23 3.04 15.99
C GLY A 22 -9.38 4.22 15.03
N TYR A 23 -8.50 4.29 14.02
CA TYR A 23 -8.60 5.28 12.96
C TYR A 23 -9.72 4.84 12.00
N ARG A 24 -10.81 5.61 11.94
CA ARG A 24 -11.95 5.33 11.06
C ARG A 24 -11.98 6.37 9.95
N VAL A 25 -11.93 5.88 8.72
CA VAL A 25 -12.10 6.67 7.51
C VAL A 25 -13.25 6.11 6.69
N THR A 26 -13.86 6.94 5.84
CA THR A 26 -14.92 6.52 4.91
C THR A 26 -14.35 5.94 3.60
N GLY A 27 -13.03 6.11 3.39
CA GLY A 27 -12.28 5.57 2.26
C GLY A 27 -10.79 5.50 2.60
N ALA A 28 -10.07 4.57 1.96
CA ALA A 28 -8.63 4.45 1.99
C ALA A 28 -8.19 4.12 0.57
N SER A 29 -7.18 4.83 0.11
CA SER A 29 -6.69 4.69 -1.25
C SER A 29 -5.20 4.36 -1.20
N GLY A 30 -4.74 3.43 -2.03
CA GLY A 30 -3.36 2.93 -2.11
C GLY A 30 -2.61 3.49 -3.32
N ASP A 31 -1.82 2.67 -4.02
CA ASP A 31 -1.05 3.03 -5.24
C ASP A 31 -1.86 3.82 -6.31
N LEU A 32 -3.19 3.85 -6.25
CA LEU A 32 -4.08 4.64 -7.11
C LEU A 32 -4.31 6.12 -6.67
N CYS A 33 -3.76 6.57 -5.53
CA CYS A 33 -4.00 7.91 -4.97
C CYS A 33 -3.29 9.06 -5.66
N THR A 34 -2.22 8.77 -6.39
CA THR A 34 -1.25 9.78 -6.81
C THR A 34 -0.94 9.63 -8.30
N PRO A 35 -1.92 9.88 -9.18
CA PRO A 35 -1.69 9.93 -10.62
C PRO A 35 -0.58 10.91 -11.00
N ALA A 36 -0.41 11.97 -10.20
CA ALA A 36 0.56 13.04 -10.43
C ALA A 36 1.97 12.75 -9.87
N LEU A 37 2.21 11.62 -9.21
CA LEU A 37 3.57 11.23 -8.84
C LEU A 37 4.32 10.65 -10.05
N PRO A 38 5.65 10.78 -10.10
CA PRO A 38 6.44 10.17 -11.16
C PRO A 38 6.46 8.64 -10.99
N TRP A 39 5.62 7.94 -11.76
CA TRP A 39 5.61 6.47 -11.91
C TRP A 39 6.74 6.01 -12.85
N GLY A 40 7.94 6.56 -12.67
CA GLY A 40 8.98 6.47 -13.70
C GLY A 40 8.49 7.08 -15.02
N ALA A 41 8.54 6.30 -16.10
CA ALA A 41 8.04 6.68 -17.43
C ALA A 41 6.63 6.12 -17.75
N MET A 42 5.96 5.50 -16.77
CA MET A 42 4.67 4.85 -16.99
C MET A 42 3.52 5.85 -16.99
N ASP A 43 2.66 5.79 -18.01
CA ASP A 43 1.33 6.40 -17.95
C ASP A 43 0.40 5.52 -17.09
N VAL A 44 -0.05 6.10 -15.96
CA VAL A 44 -0.89 5.42 -14.96
C VAL A 44 -2.38 5.61 -15.22
N ALA A 45 -2.79 6.54 -16.09
CA ALA A 45 -4.19 6.81 -16.37
C ALA A 45 -4.99 5.58 -16.87
N PRO A 46 -4.43 4.70 -17.73
CA PRO A 46 -5.11 3.47 -18.12
C PRO A 46 -5.37 2.53 -16.94
N CYS A 47 -4.40 2.36 -16.03
CA CYS A 47 -4.55 1.51 -14.84
C CYS A 47 -5.62 2.07 -13.88
N LEU A 48 -5.71 3.40 -13.77
CA LEU A 48 -6.75 4.06 -12.98
C LEU A 48 -8.14 3.85 -13.60
N THR A 49 -8.23 3.88 -14.93
CA THR A 49 -9.48 3.64 -15.67
C THR A 49 -9.97 2.21 -15.48
N SER A 50 -9.05 1.24 -15.54
CA SER A 50 -9.33 -0.20 -15.37
C SER A 50 -9.51 -0.63 -13.91
N ALA A 51 -9.29 0.26 -12.95
CA ALA A 51 -9.38 -0.06 -11.53
C ALA A 51 -10.78 -0.56 -11.14
N GLN A 52 -10.80 -1.64 -10.36
CA GLN A 52 -12.02 -2.27 -9.89
C GLN A 52 -12.48 -1.64 -8.57
N THR A 53 -13.78 -1.73 -8.30
CA THR A 53 -14.38 -1.23 -7.06
C THR A 53 -15.17 -2.34 -6.38
N THR A 54 -14.95 -2.53 -5.09
CA THR A 54 -15.75 -3.40 -4.22
C THR A 54 -16.20 -2.64 -2.98
N ARG A 55 -17.11 -3.23 -2.21
CA ARG A 55 -17.58 -2.70 -0.93
C ARG A 55 -17.42 -3.75 0.15
N ASP A 56 -16.97 -3.33 1.33
CA ASP A 56 -17.00 -4.20 2.50
C ASP A 56 -18.42 -4.30 3.10
N PRO A 57 -18.69 -5.23 4.02
CA PRO A 57 -19.99 -5.36 4.68
C PRO A 57 -20.42 -4.11 5.50
N ALA A 58 -19.48 -3.24 5.86
CA ALA A 58 -19.75 -1.99 6.57
C ALA A 58 -20.04 -0.81 5.60
N GLY A 59 -20.05 -1.05 4.29
CA GLY A 59 -20.35 -0.06 3.25
C GLY A 59 -19.14 0.74 2.78
N PHE A 60 -17.92 0.37 3.21
CA PHE A 60 -16.69 1.04 2.81
C PHE A 60 -16.34 0.71 1.35
N THR A 61 -16.10 1.73 0.54
CA THR A 61 -15.75 1.55 -0.87
C THR A 61 -14.25 1.38 -1.04
N ILE A 62 -13.85 0.27 -1.65
CA ILE A 62 -12.45 -0.08 -1.92
C ILE A 62 -12.25 -0.03 -3.43
N ARG A 63 -11.38 0.86 -3.90
CA ARG A 63 -10.94 0.91 -5.30
C ARG A 63 -9.51 0.37 -5.40
N TYR A 64 -9.29 -0.60 -6.28
CA TYR A 64 -8.00 -1.29 -6.40
C TYR A 64 -7.65 -1.55 -7.87
N ALA A 65 -6.34 -1.60 -8.18
CA ALA A 65 -5.86 -1.91 -9.52
C ALA A 65 -6.14 -3.38 -9.84
N ALA A 66 -6.38 -3.70 -11.11
CA ALA A 66 -6.32 -5.08 -11.56
C ALA A 66 -4.93 -5.67 -11.27
N LEU A 67 -4.82 -6.99 -11.12
CA LEU A 67 -3.57 -7.64 -10.73
C LEU A 67 -2.42 -7.32 -11.71
N ASP A 68 -2.68 -7.41 -13.02
CA ASP A 68 -1.69 -7.10 -14.05
C ASP A 68 -1.24 -5.64 -14.01
N ASP A 69 -2.19 -4.71 -13.81
CA ASP A 69 -1.90 -3.29 -13.65
C ASP A 69 -1.07 -3.03 -12.38
N LEU A 70 -1.39 -3.69 -11.28
CA LEU A 70 -0.63 -3.58 -10.03
C LEU A 70 0.81 -4.07 -10.20
N ILE A 71 1.01 -5.19 -10.91
CA ILE A 71 2.35 -5.69 -11.23
C ILE A 71 3.09 -4.64 -12.07
N ARG A 72 2.46 -4.10 -13.12
CA ARG A 72 3.05 -3.09 -14.00
C ARG A 72 3.47 -1.82 -13.23
N MET A 73 2.58 -1.30 -12.40
CA MET A 73 2.83 -0.12 -11.56
C MET A 73 4.01 -0.35 -10.60
N ARG A 74 4.09 -1.54 -9.98
CA ARG A 74 5.21 -1.90 -9.08
C ARG A 74 6.54 -2.00 -9.81
N ARG A 75 6.56 -2.57 -11.01
CA ARG A 75 7.77 -2.61 -11.86
C ARG A 75 8.23 -1.20 -12.22
N ALA A 76 7.31 -0.30 -12.53
CA ALA A 76 7.61 1.08 -12.91
C ALA A 76 8.21 1.90 -11.76
N LEU A 77 7.77 1.69 -10.50
CA LEU A 77 8.38 2.32 -9.32
C LEU A 77 9.80 1.85 -9.04
N GLY A 78 10.13 0.60 -9.37
CA GLY A 78 11.51 0.11 -9.40
C GLY A 78 12.20 -0.13 -8.05
N ARG A 79 11.59 0.23 -6.91
CA ARG A 79 12.21 0.04 -5.58
C ARG A 79 12.37 -1.46 -5.28
N PRO A 80 13.40 -1.89 -4.54
CA PRO A 80 13.62 -3.32 -4.26
C PRO A 80 12.41 -4.04 -3.66
N LYS A 81 11.66 -3.38 -2.77
CA LYS A 81 10.43 -3.95 -2.19
C LYS A 81 9.30 -4.14 -3.21
N ASP A 82 9.21 -3.25 -4.19
CA ASP A 82 8.14 -3.26 -5.19
C ASP A 82 8.43 -4.30 -6.27
N GLN A 83 9.70 -4.46 -6.65
CA GLN A 83 10.16 -5.52 -7.55
C GLN A 83 9.91 -6.91 -6.96
N ARG A 84 10.33 -7.15 -5.71
CA ARG A 84 10.05 -8.42 -5.02
C ARG A 84 8.55 -8.71 -4.96
N ARG A 85 7.74 -7.70 -4.62
CA ARG A 85 6.28 -7.86 -4.56
C ARG A 85 5.67 -8.16 -5.93
N ALA A 86 6.18 -7.56 -7.00
CA ALA A 86 5.76 -7.87 -8.35
C ALA A 86 6.12 -9.31 -8.76
N ASP A 87 7.27 -9.84 -8.32
CA ASP A 87 7.63 -11.25 -8.53
C ASP A 87 6.72 -12.21 -7.77
N GLU A 88 6.29 -11.84 -6.55
CA GLU A 88 5.35 -12.64 -5.75
C GLU A 88 3.96 -12.69 -6.40
N LEU A 89 3.49 -11.57 -6.96
CA LEU A 89 2.15 -11.44 -7.56
C LEU A 89 2.02 -12.10 -8.93
N ALA A 90 3.14 -12.31 -9.64
CA ALA A 90 3.17 -12.93 -10.96
C ALA A 90 3.20 -14.47 -10.93
N ARG A 91 3.14 -15.08 -9.73
CA ARG A 91 3.11 -16.53 -9.52
C ARG A 91 1.69 -17.01 -9.23
#